data_AF-A0A3N0GNA6-F1
#
_entry.id   AF-A0A3N0GNA6-F1
#
_cell.length_a   1.000
_cell.length_b   1.000
_cell.length_c   1.000
_cell.angle_alpha   90.00
_cell.angle_beta   90.00
_cell.angle_gamma   90.00
#
_symmetry.space_group_name_H-M   'P 1'
#
loop_
_entity.id
_entity.type
_entity.pdbx_description
1 polymer ?
#
loop_
_entity_poly.entity_id
_entity_poly.type
_entity_poly.pdbx_seq_one_letter_code
_entity_poly.pdbx_strand_id
1 'polypeptide(L)'
;MTITSAPPRPTAVDGPSAGRRTMVTLAVIYLGLFAVLMATGADREPDANPAKLIADYGVSRTGAQLMTYTAVVTGVVLVFFGAALRSVLVSRGRRWTTDIVMLGFALMAITLVTWAVTALALYHAVDIGDTKVVQAINVLDTTNFPFAMLGMACTLLAVGVTALREQALPTWLCWVSIVLGAMSPLGPLAFAPFFLFAVWTVVVAATIRLPEAA
;
A
#
# COMPACT_ATOMS: atom_id res chain seq x y z
N MET A 1 -43.31 -13.77 24.57
CA MET A 1 -42.35 -14.84 24.26
C MET A 1 -41.09 -14.17 23.73
N THR A 2 -40.10 -13.94 24.59
CA THR A 2 -38.88 -13.21 24.25
C THR A 2 -37.83 -14.24 23.87
N ILE A 3 -37.49 -14.34 22.58
CA ILE A 3 -36.44 -15.25 22.11
C ILE A 3 -35.12 -14.58 22.46
N THR A 4 -34.50 -15.01 23.56
CA THR A 4 -33.14 -14.63 23.91
C THR A 4 -32.20 -15.39 22.96
N SER A 5 -31.85 -14.80 21.82
CA SER A 5 -30.80 -15.39 20.97
C SER A 5 -29.48 -15.30 21.72
N ALA A 6 -28.94 -16.46 22.11
CA ALA A 6 -27.62 -16.54 22.70
C ALA A 6 -26.59 -15.91 21.73
N PRO A 7 -25.63 -15.12 22.23
CA PRO A 7 -24.60 -14.56 21.38
C PRO A 7 -23.82 -15.69 20.68
N PRO A 8 -23.44 -15.50 19.41
CA PRO A 8 -22.68 -16.50 18.66
C PRO A 8 -21.39 -16.84 19.42
N ARG A 9 -21.10 -18.15 19.54
CA ARG A 9 -19.85 -18.62 20.18
C ARG A 9 -18.64 -18.07 19.41
N PRO A 10 -17.67 -17.43 20.08
CA PRO A 10 -16.40 -17.08 19.46
C PRO A 10 -15.77 -18.34 18.87
N THR A 11 -15.50 -18.35 17.57
CA THR A 11 -14.75 -19.46 16.97
C THR A 11 -13.26 -19.30 17.32
N ALA A 12 -12.48 -20.37 17.23
CA ALA A 12 -11.02 -20.30 17.41
C ALA A 12 -10.32 -19.31 16.42
N VAL A 13 -11.04 -18.90 15.37
CA VAL A 13 -10.62 -17.93 14.35
C VAL A 13 -10.83 -16.47 14.78
N ASP A 14 -11.68 -16.21 15.78
CA ASP A 14 -12.03 -14.86 16.24
C ASP A 14 -11.17 -14.36 17.42
N GLY A 15 -10.22 -15.18 17.87
CA GLY A 15 -9.34 -14.86 18.99
C GLY A 15 -8.31 -13.77 18.64
N PRO A 16 -7.80 -13.01 19.63
CA PRO A 16 -6.74 -12.02 19.43
C PRO A 16 -5.49 -12.59 18.75
N SER A 17 -5.16 -13.87 19.00
CA SER A 17 -4.05 -14.56 18.35
C SER A 17 -4.28 -14.78 16.85
N ALA A 18 -5.51 -15.11 16.44
CA ALA A 18 -5.88 -15.29 15.05
C ALA A 18 -5.91 -13.95 14.29
N GLY A 19 -6.50 -12.90 14.89
CA GLY A 19 -6.48 -11.55 14.33
C GLY A 19 -5.05 -11.03 14.08
N ARG A 20 -4.14 -11.22 15.06
CA ARG A 20 -2.72 -10.84 14.90
C ARG A 20 -2.06 -11.61 13.77
N ARG A 21 -2.25 -12.94 13.71
CA ARG A 21 -1.68 -13.79 12.67
C ARG A 21 -2.14 -13.35 11.28
N THR A 22 -3.42 -13.03 11.10
CA THR A 22 -3.95 -12.55 9.82
C THR A 22 -3.31 -11.22 9.42
N MET A 23 -3.23 -10.24 10.33
CA MET A 23 -2.60 -8.94 10.03
C MET A 23 -1.12 -9.09 9.67
N VAL A 24 -0.37 -9.88 10.45
CA VAL A 24 1.07 -10.11 10.18
C VAL A 24 1.26 -10.85 8.87
N THR A 25 0.42 -11.84 8.56
CA THR A 25 0.47 -12.57 7.29
C THR A 25 0.25 -11.65 6.10
N LEU A 26 -0.79 -10.81 6.15
CA LEU A 26 -1.06 -9.81 5.10
C LEU A 26 0.11 -8.83 4.93
N ALA A 27 0.67 -8.33 6.03
CA ALA A 27 1.80 -7.40 5.99
C ALA A 27 3.08 -8.04 5.43
N VAL A 28 3.38 -9.29 5.78
CA VAL A 28 4.55 -10.02 5.27
C VAL A 28 4.38 -10.36 3.79
N ILE A 29 3.17 -10.79 3.37
CA ILE A 29 2.86 -10.99 1.95
C ILE A 29 3.05 -9.68 1.19
N TYR A 30 2.51 -8.56 1.69
CA TYR A 30 2.69 -7.25 1.09
C TYR A 30 4.17 -6.87 0.98
N LEU A 31 4.95 -7.02 2.05
CA LEU A 31 6.39 -6.73 2.04
C LEU A 31 7.14 -7.58 1.00
N GLY A 32 6.85 -8.88 0.92
CA GLY A 32 7.46 -9.78 -0.06
C GLY A 32 7.12 -9.39 -1.50
N LEU A 33 5.84 -9.14 -1.79
CA LEU A 33 5.40 -8.70 -3.10
C LEU A 33 5.98 -7.32 -3.47
N PHE A 34 6.01 -6.39 -2.52
CA PHE A 34 6.63 -5.08 -2.69
C PHE A 34 8.12 -5.20 -3.04
N ALA A 35 8.86 -6.06 -2.33
CA ALA A 35 10.27 -6.32 -2.63
C ALA A 35 10.47 -6.90 -4.05
N VAL A 36 9.60 -7.82 -4.48
CA VAL A 36 9.60 -8.34 -5.87
C VAL A 36 9.38 -7.19 -6.87
N LEU A 37 8.36 -6.35 -6.65
CA LEU A 37 8.07 -5.22 -7.54
C LEU A 37 9.23 -4.24 -7.64
N MET A 38 9.89 -3.93 -6.52
CA MET A 38 11.04 -3.01 -6.49
C MET A 38 12.29 -3.60 -7.15
N ALA A 39 12.55 -4.90 -6.99
CA ALA A 39 13.71 -5.56 -7.60
C ALA A 39 13.65 -5.58 -9.14
N THR A 40 12.44 -5.45 -9.70
CA THR A 40 12.19 -5.47 -11.15
C THR A 40 11.95 -4.09 -11.75
N GLY A 41 11.95 -3.03 -10.94
CA GLY A 41 11.78 -1.67 -11.42
C GLY A 41 12.99 -1.23 -12.25
N ALA A 42 12.75 -0.66 -13.43
CA ALA A 42 13.81 -0.03 -14.21
C ALA A 42 13.91 1.46 -13.82
N ASP A 43 15.13 1.98 -13.67
CA ASP A 43 15.37 3.41 -13.53
C ASP A 43 14.97 4.11 -14.84
N ARG A 44 13.89 4.91 -14.79
CA ARG A 44 13.38 5.64 -15.97
C ARG A 44 13.37 7.12 -15.69
N GLU A 45 14.22 7.85 -16.39
CA GLU A 45 14.19 9.31 -16.41
C GLU A 45 13.00 9.79 -17.27
N PRO A 46 12.28 10.86 -16.86
CA PRO A 46 11.13 11.38 -17.60
C PRO A 46 11.46 11.79 -19.03
N ASP A 47 12.68 12.26 -19.26
CA ASP A 47 13.24 12.73 -20.52
C ASP A 47 14.21 11.72 -21.17
N ALA A 48 14.19 10.46 -20.71
CA ALA A 48 15.00 9.41 -21.29
C ALA A 48 14.80 9.32 -22.82
N ASN A 49 15.91 9.17 -23.55
CA ASN A 49 15.87 9.01 -25.00
C ASN A 49 14.93 7.84 -25.37
N PRO A 50 13.92 8.03 -26.24
CA PRO A 50 13.01 6.97 -26.65
C PRO A 50 13.71 5.72 -27.17
N ALA A 51 14.88 5.86 -27.83
CA ALA A 51 15.67 4.73 -28.29
C ALA A 51 16.24 3.90 -27.11
N LYS A 52 16.59 4.54 -26.00
CA LYS A 52 17.04 3.88 -24.76
C LYS A 52 15.87 3.19 -24.06
N LEU A 53 14.71 3.84 -23.99
CA LEU A 53 13.47 3.25 -23.47
C LEU A 53 13.07 1.98 -24.24
N ILE A 54 13.16 2.01 -25.58
CA ILE A 54 12.88 0.85 -26.44
C ILE A 54 13.88 -0.28 -26.20
N ALA A 55 15.18 0.04 -26.06
CA ALA A 55 16.22 -0.96 -25.78
C ALA A 55 16.04 -1.64 -24.41
N ASP A 56 15.60 -0.89 -23.39
CA ASP A 56 15.33 -1.42 -22.04
C ASP A 56 14.04 -2.27 -21.97
N TYR A 57 13.16 -2.17 -22.97
CA TYR A 57 11.90 -2.93 -23.05
C TYR A 57 12.02 -4.32 -23.68
N GLY A 58 13.24 -4.87 -23.79
CA GLY A 58 13.51 -6.25 -24.18
C GLY A 58 13.00 -7.33 -23.20
N VAL A 59 12.07 -6.99 -22.31
CA VAL A 59 11.40 -7.91 -21.39
C VAL A 59 10.38 -8.75 -22.16
N SER A 60 10.35 -10.06 -21.92
CA SER A 60 9.33 -10.93 -22.52
C SER A 60 7.92 -10.45 -22.19
N ARG A 61 6.98 -10.58 -23.13
CA ARG A 61 5.54 -10.28 -22.92
C ARG A 61 4.99 -10.90 -21.63
N THR A 62 5.42 -12.13 -21.32
CA THR A 62 5.05 -12.86 -20.11
C THR A 62 5.57 -12.17 -18.85
N GLY A 63 6.78 -11.62 -18.88
CA GLY A 63 7.34 -10.85 -17.78
C GLY A 63 6.52 -9.59 -17.49
N ALA A 64 6.18 -8.82 -18.53
CA ALA A 64 5.34 -7.62 -18.38
C ALA A 64 3.95 -7.96 -17.79
N GLN A 65 3.30 -9.02 -18.28
CA GLN A 65 2.01 -9.46 -17.74
C GLN A 65 2.09 -9.94 -16.29
N LEU A 66 3.12 -10.74 -15.95
CA LEU A 66 3.31 -11.24 -14.59
C LEU A 66 3.49 -10.09 -13.60
N MET A 67 4.24 -9.06 -14.00
CA MET A 67 4.43 -7.84 -13.20
C MET A 67 3.13 -7.08 -12.97
N THR A 68 2.32 -6.91 -14.02
CA THR A 68 1.01 -6.26 -13.91
C THR A 68 0.10 -7.00 -12.93
N TYR A 69 -0.01 -8.33 -13.05
CA TYR A 69 -0.86 -9.11 -12.16
C TYR A 69 -0.33 -9.14 -10.72
N THR A 70 0.99 -9.17 -10.55
CA THR A 70 1.63 -9.07 -9.22
C THR A 70 1.28 -7.76 -8.54
N ALA A 71 1.31 -6.63 -9.25
CA ALA A 71 0.93 -5.34 -8.70
C ALA A 71 -0.56 -5.28 -8.30
N VAL A 72 -1.45 -5.86 -9.10
CA VAL A 72 -2.88 -5.98 -8.77
C VAL A 72 -3.08 -6.81 -7.49
N VAL A 73 -2.44 -7.97 -7.39
CA VAL A 73 -2.50 -8.81 -6.18
C VAL A 73 -1.94 -8.05 -4.97
N THR A 74 -0.85 -7.32 -5.14
CA THR A 74 -0.25 -6.48 -4.09
C THR A 74 -1.23 -5.41 -3.61
N GLY A 75 -1.91 -4.72 -4.54
CA GLY A 75 -2.95 -3.75 -4.23
C GLY A 75 -4.11 -4.37 -3.46
N VAL A 76 -4.56 -5.57 -3.84
CA VAL A 76 -5.60 -6.31 -3.11
C VAL A 76 -5.15 -6.60 -1.68
N VAL A 77 -3.97 -7.19 -1.48
CA VAL A 77 -3.42 -7.48 -0.15
C VAL A 77 -3.37 -6.22 0.71
N LEU A 78 -2.97 -5.09 0.12
CA LEU A 78 -2.88 -3.81 0.80
C LEU A 78 -4.24 -3.26 1.24
N VAL A 79 -5.28 -3.39 0.40
CA VAL A 79 -6.66 -3.03 0.74
C VAL A 79 -7.18 -3.89 1.89
N PHE A 80 -6.93 -5.20 1.86
CA PHE A 80 -7.33 -6.12 2.93
C PHE A 80 -6.60 -5.80 4.25
N PHE A 81 -5.30 -5.47 4.17
CA PHE A 81 -4.55 -5.02 5.34
C PHE A 81 -5.12 -3.72 5.92
N GLY A 82 -5.43 -2.73 5.06
CA GLY A 82 -6.07 -1.49 5.47
C GLY A 82 -7.43 -1.69 6.12
N ALA A 83 -8.25 -2.61 5.58
CA ALA A 83 -9.54 -2.97 6.16
C ALA A 83 -9.38 -3.62 7.55
N ALA A 84 -8.42 -4.55 7.69
CA ALA A 84 -8.11 -5.19 8.97
C ALA A 84 -7.64 -4.15 10.01
N LEU A 85 -6.71 -3.26 9.63
CA LEU A 85 -6.23 -2.21 10.51
C LEU A 85 -7.33 -1.22 10.90
N ARG A 86 -8.17 -0.80 9.96
CA ARG A 86 -9.34 0.04 10.23
C ARG A 86 -10.27 -0.62 11.24
N SER A 87 -10.52 -1.92 11.13
CA SER A 87 -11.42 -2.64 12.05
C SER A 87 -10.94 -2.61 13.50
N VAL A 88 -9.62 -2.66 13.71
CA VAL A 88 -8.99 -2.54 15.05
C VAL A 88 -9.03 -1.11 15.58
N LEU A 89 -8.87 -0.11 14.71
CA LEU A 89 -8.85 1.29 15.12
C LEU A 89 -10.26 1.86 15.35
N VAL A 90 -11.26 1.42 14.58
CA VAL A 90 -12.63 1.93 14.67
C VAL A 90 -13.32 1.51 15.96
N SER A 91 -12.91 0.38 16.56
CA SER A 91 -13.39 -0.05 17.87
C SER A 91 -12.85 0.81 19.02
N ARG A 92 -11.89 1.70 18.75
CA ARG A 92 -11.21 2.53 19.75
C ARG A 92 -11.39 4.03 19.52
N GLY A 93 -11.45 4.47 18.26
CA GLY A 93 -11.37 5.89 17.91
C GLY A 93 -12.55 6.47 17.13
N ARG A 94 -12.35 7.67 16.60
CA ARG A 94 -13.36 8.38 15.78
C ARG A 94 -13.45 7.74 14.39
N ARG A 95 -14.66 7.44 13.92
CA ARG A 95 -14.90 6.80 12.61
C ARG A 95 -14.19 7.50 11.45
N TRP A 96 -14.28 8.83 11.36
CA TRP A 96 -13.72 9.59 10.23
C TRP A 96 -12.20 9.45 10.09
N THR A 97 -11.42 9.39 11.18
CA THR A 97 -9.96 9.20 11.07
C THR A 97 -9.64 7.78 10.60
N THR A 98 -10.41 6.80 11.06
CA THR A 98 -10.26 5.39 10.64
C THR A 98 -10.70 5.16 9.21
N ASP A 99 -11.64 5.96 8.69
CA ASP A 99 -12.01 5.97 7.27
C ASP A 99 -10.87 6.52 6.41
N ILE A 100 -10.17 7.57 6.87
CA ILE A 100 -8.96 8.08 6.20
C ILE A 100 -7.85 7.02 6.13
N VAL A 101 -7.69 6.19 7.16
CA VAL A 101 -6.74 5.05 7.11
C VAL A 101 -7.06 4.14 5.93
N MET A 102 -8.32 3.71 5.79
CA MET A 102 -8.73 2.83 4.69
C MET A 102 -8.59 3.50 3.32
N LEU A 103 -8.98 4.77 3.22
CA LEU A 103 -8.81 5.54 1.98
C LEU A 103 -7.33 5.66 1.59
N GLY A 104 -6.44 5.87 2.55
CA GLY A 104 -5.00 5.93 2.30
C GLY A 104 -4.44 4.61 1.74
N PHE A 105 -4.83 3.46 2.31
CA PHE A 105 -4.44 2.16 1.76
C PHE A 105 -5.04 1.89 0.38
N ALA A 106 -6.30 2.28 0.15
CA ALA A 106 -6.94 2.16 -1.16
C ALA A 106 -6.24 3.03 -2.21
N LEU A 107 -5.86 4.27 -1.87
CA LEU A 107 -5.08 5.14 -2.75
C LEU A 107 -3.70 4.56 -3.05
N MET A 108 -3.04 3.95 -2.06
CA MET A 108 -1.78 3.26 -2.34
C MET A 108 -1.96 2.07 -3.27
N ALA A 109 -2.99 1.26 -3.06
CA ALA A 109 -3.30 0.14 -3.94
C ALA A 109 -3.57 0.61 -5.38
N ILE A 110 -4.35 1.69 -5.54
CA ILE A 110 -4.61 2.31 -6.84
C ILE A 110 -3.31 2.79 -7.48
N THR A 111 -2.39 3.37 -6.70
CA THR A 111 -1.11 3.84 -7.24
C THR A 111 -0.29 2.68 -7.81
N LEU A 112 -0.19 1.55 -7.10
CA LEU A 112 0.49 0.36 -7.59
C LEU A 112 -0.14 -0.18 -8.88
N VAL A 113 -1.47 -0.19 -8.95
CA VAL A 113 -2.20 -0.63 -10.14
C VAL A 113 -1.99 0.35 -11.30
N THR A 114 -2.00 1.65 -11.05
CA THR A 114 -1.75 2.68 -12.08
C THR A 114 -0.35 2.49 -12.68
N TRP A 115 0.69 2.28 -11.86
CA TRP A 115 2.03 1.96 -12.36
C TRP A 115 2.07 0.71 -13.22
N ALA A 116 1.36 -0.34 -12.83
CA ALA A 116 1.28 -1.56 -13.60
C ALA A 116 0.57 -1.36 -14.96
N VAL A 117 -0.46 -0.52 -14.99
CA VAL A 117 -1.19 -0.16 -16.21
C VAL A 117 -0.30 0.68 -17.14
N THR A 118 0.38 1.69 -16.62
CA THR A 118 1.27 2.55 -17.42
C THR A 118 2.49 1.79 -17.93
N ALA A 119 3.07 0.89 -17.13
CA ALA A 119 4.15 0.01 -17.58
C ALA A 119 3.70 -0.94 -18.71
N LEU A 120 2.50 -1.54 -18.61
CA LEU A 120 1.96 -2.38 -19.66
C LEU A 120 1.60 -1.59 -20.93
N ALA A 121 1.07 -0.37 -20.76
CA ALA A 121 0.81 0.53 -21.88
C ALA A 121 2.11 0.93 -22.59
N LEU A 122 3.18 1.18 -21.83
CA LEU A 122 4.51 1.51 -22.36
C LEU A 122 5.10 0.33 -23.15
N TYR A 123 4.96 -0.91 -22.63
CA TYR A 123 5.32 -2.13 -23.36
C TYR A 123 4.62 -2.18 -24.74
N HIS A 124 3.31 -1.96 -24.78
CA HIS A 124 2.55 -1.98 -26.03
C HIS A 124 2.93 -0.83 -26.97
N ALA A 125 3.21 0.36 -26.43
CA ALA A 125 3.66 1.49 -27.25
C ALA A 125 5.02 1.24 -27.90
N VAL A 126 5.94 0.59 -27.19
CA VAL A 126 7.23 0.15 -27.74
C VAL A 126 7.03 -0.87 -28.86
N ASP A 127 6.15 -1.85 -28.66
CA ASP A 127 5.84 -2.89 -29.65
C ASP A 127 5.21 -2.32 -30.94
N ILE A 128 4.40 -1.25 -30.82
CA ILE A 128 3.84 -0.50 -31.95
C ILE A 128 4.92 0.33 -32.69
N GLY A 129 5.99 0.72 -32.00
CA GLY A 129 7.10 1.51 -32.56
C GLY A 129 6.82 3.02 -32.66
N ASP A 130 5.74 3.53 -32.04
CA ASP A 130 5.43 4.96 -32.03
C ASP A 130 6.14 5.67 -30.87
N THR A 131 7.25 6.34 -31.19
CA THR A 131 8.08 7.04 -30.20
C THR A 131 7.34 8.16 -29.47
N LYS A 132 6.32 8.79 -30.09
CA LYS A 132 5.53 9.85 -29.44
C LYS A 132 4.62 9.26 -28.38
N VAL A 133 3.99 8.12 -28.66
CA VAL A 133 3.15 7.40 -27.70
C VAL A 133 4.01 6.88 -26.54
N VAL A 134 5.18 6.32 -26.83
CA VAL A 134 6.16 5.88 -25.80
C VAL A 134 6.52 7.04 -24.87
N GLN A 135 6.87 8.21 -25.41
CA GLN A 135 7.23 9.38 -24.61
C GLN A 135 6.06 9.89 -23.77
N ALA A 136 4.86 9.99 -24.35
CA ALA A 136 3.67 10.43 -23.63
C ALA A 136 3.33 9.53 -22.43
N ILE A 137 3.42 8.20 -22.61
CA ILE A 137 3.17 7.24 -21.54
C ILE A 137 4.30 7.30 -20.49
N ASN A 138 5.57 7.46 -20.88
CA ASN A 138 6.68 7.59 -19.93
C ASN A 138 6.52 8.81 -19.02
N VAL A 139 6.05 9.94 -19.55
CA VAL A 139 5.75 11.14 -18.73
C VAL A 139 4.63 10.83 -17.73
N LEU A 140 3.57 10.14 -18.14
CA LEU A 140 2.49 9.75 -17.23
C LEU A 140 2.96 8.76 -16.15
N ASP A 141 3.78 7.79 -16.53
CA ASP A 141 4.34 6.76 -15.63
C ASP A 141 5.26 7.38 -14.56
N THR A 142 6.04 8.40 -14.93
CA THR A 142 6.98 9.07 -14.01
C THR A 142 6.32 10.18 -13.17
N THR A 143 5.15 10.68 -13.59
CA THR A 143 4.44 11.80 -12.92
C THR A 143 3.36 11.34 -11.93
N ASN A 144 3.02 10.04 -11.88
CA ASN A 144 1.93 9.51 -11.06
C ASN A 144 2.29 9.27 -9.57
N PHE A 145 3.55 9.45 -9.16
CA PHE A 145 4.00 9.30 -7.77
C PHE A 145 3.23 10.13 -6.72
N PRO A 146 2.68 11.33 -7.02
CA PRO A 146 1.83 12.07 -6.09
C PRO A 146 0.62 11.29 -5.56
N PHE A 147 0.10 10.28 -6.29
CA PHE A 147 -0.94 9.40 -5.76
C PHE A 147 -0.42 8.57 -4.57
N ALA A 148 0.83 8.10 -4.63
CA ALA A 148 1.46 7.42 -3.52
C ALA A 148 1.70 8.38 -2.35
N MET A 149 2.19 9.60 -2.62
CA MET A 149 2.41 10.64 -1.61
C MET A 149 1.13 10.91 -0.81
N LEU A 150 -0.01 11.05 -1.51
CA LEU A 150 -1.31 11.25 -0.89
C LEU A 150 -1.75 10.03 -0.06
N GLY A 151 -1.65 8.82 -0.63
CA GLY A 151 -2.02 7.57 0.04
C GLY A 151 -1.21 7.34 1.33
N MET A 152 0.10 7.55 1.27
CA MET A 152 1.00 7.45 2.42
C MET A 152 0.71 8.53 3.46
N ALA A 153 0.58 9.80 3.05
CA ALA A 153 0.27 10.90 3.98
C ALA A 153 -1.03 10.62 4.75
N CYS A 154 -2.10 10.25 4.03
CA CYS A 154 -3.38 9.89 4.64
C CYS A 154 -3.23 8.70 5.61
N THR A 155 -2.59 7.61 5.18
CA THR A 155 -2.44 6.41 6.00
C THR A 155 -1.61 6.68 7.26
N LEU A 156 -0.41 7.19 7.09
CA LEU A 156 0.59 7.34 8.15
C LEU A 156 0.15 8.40 9.19
N LEU A 157 -0.40 9.53 8.75
CA LEU A 157 -0.92 10.55 9.65
C LEU A 157 -2.16 10.04 10.40
N ALA A 158 -3.12 9.45 9.69
CA ALA A 158 -4.37 9.00 10.32
C ALA A 158 -4.13 7.85 11.31
N VAL A 159 -3.27 6.87 10.96
CA VAL A 159 -2.87 5.81 11.88
C VAL A 159 -2.08 6.38 13.05
N GLY A 160 -1.08 7.22 12.80
CA GLY A 160 -0.25 7.82 13.86
C GLY A 160 -1.07 8.59 14.88
N VAL A 161 -1.95 9.50 14.43
CA VAL A 161 -2.81 10.31 15.31
C VAL A 161 -3.84 9.45 16.04
N THR A 162 -4.51 8.55 15.34
CA THR A 162 -5.55 7.69 15.96
C THR A 162 -4.93 6.75 16.98
N ALA A 163 -3.83 6.07 16.63
CA ALA A 163 -3.17 5.12 17.52
C ALA A 163 -2.47 5.79 18.70
N LEU A 164 -1.98 7.02 18.57
CA LEU A 164 -1.42 7.80 19.67
C LEU A 164 -2.50 8.14 20.71
N ARG A 165 -3.66 8.61 20.24
CA ARG A 165 -4.79 8.97 21.10
C ARG A 165 -5.35 7.76 21.83
N GLU A 166 -5.54 6.65 21.11
CA GLU A 166 -6.19 5.45 21.64
C GLU A 166 -5.21 4.43 22.25
N GLN A 167 -3.92 4.82 22.36
CA GLN A 167 -2.82 3.97 22.85
C GLN A 167 -2.80 2.58 22.19
N ALA A 168 -3.14 2.52 20.89
CA ALA A 168 -3.25 1.28 20.14
C ALA A 168 -1.89 0.77 19.64
N LEU A 169 -0.89 1.66 19.55
CA LEU A 169 0.49 1.36 19.16
C LEU A 169 1.48 1.94 20.19
N PRO A 170 2.73 1.47 20.22
CA PRO A 170 3.81 2.11 20.97
C PRO A 170 3.98 3.57 20.57
N THR A 171 4.16 4.47 21.56
CA THR A 171 4.24 5.92 21.34
C THR A 171 5.29 6.33 20.32
N TRP A 172 6.45 5.66 20.31
CA TRP A 172 7.51 5.93 19.34
C TRP A 172 7.07 5.65 17.89
N LEU A 173 6.31 4.57 17.66
CA LEU A 173 5.85 4.19 16.33
C LEU A 173 4.75 5.14 15.84
N CYS A 174 3.92 5.66 16.74
CA CYS A 174 2.96 6.70 16.40
C CYS A 174 3.66 7.97 15.90
N TRP A 175 4.69 8.44 16.62
CA TRP A 175 5.46 9.61 16.18
C TRP A 175 6.21 9.36 14.88
N VAL A 176 6.82 8.19 14.69
CA VAL A 176 7.44 7.79 13.41
C VAL A 176 6.40 7.87 12.28
N SER A 177 5.19 7.34 12.50
CA SER A 177 4.10 7.39 11.51
C SER A 177 3.74 8.85 11.17
N ILE A 178 3.61 9.72 12.17
CA ILE A 178 3.28 11.14 11.95
C ILE A 178 4.39 11.84 11.14
N VAL A 179 5.66 11.63 11.50
CA VAL A 179 6.80 12.23 10.79
C VAL A 179 6.87 11.74 9.35
N LEU A 180 6.79 10.42 9.12
CA LEU A 180 6.80 9.85 7.78
C LEU A 180 5.60 10.32 6.93
N GLY A 181 4.42 10.43 7.53
CA GLY A 181 3.22 10.95 6.88
C GLY A 181 3.36 12.43 6.50
N ALA A 182 3.93 13.26 7.38
CA ALA A 182 4.20 14.67 7.11
C ALA A 182 5.32 14.87 6.08
N MET A 183 6.27 13.93 5.98
CA MET A 183 7.31 13.92 4.94
C MET A 183 6.81 13.43 3.58
N SER A 184 5.73 12.65 3.55
CA SER A 184 5.20 12.03 2.32
C SER A 184 4.84 13.00 1.18
N PRO A 185 4.34 14.23 1.41
CA PRO A 185 4.10 15.19 0.32
C PRO A 185 5.34 16.05 -0.06
N LEU A 186 6.50 15.86 0.56
CA LEU A 186 7.66 16.76 0.43
C LEU A 186 8.60 16.39 -0.74
N GLY A 187 8.03 16.16 -1.92
CA GLY A 187 8.78 15.89 -3.16
C GLY A 187 9.77 14.72 -3.00
N PRO A 188 11.09 14.92 -3.24
CA PRO A 188 12.09 13.88 -3.10
C PRO A 188 12.18 13.24 -1.70
N LEU A 189 11.77 13.94 -0.64
CA LEU A 189 11.79 13.33 0.71
C LEU A 189 10.78 12.19 0.86
N ALA A 190 9.80 12.08 -0.04
CA ALA A 190 8.79 11.03 -0.03
C ALA A 190 9.32 9.64 -0.40
N PHE A 191 10.54 9.53 -0.94
CA PHE A 191 11.18 8.22 -1.15
C PHE A 191 11.41 7.49 0.18
N ALA A 192 11.80 8.20 1.23
CA ALA A 192 12.01 7.59 2.55
C ALA A 192 10.72 6.94 3.12
N PRO A 193 9.58 7.64 3.26
CA PRO A 193 8.34 7.01 3.69
C PRO A 193 7.87 5.94 2.71
N PHE A 194 8.11 6.05 1.41
CA PHE A 194 7.75 5.02 0.43
C PHE A 194 8.39 3.65 0.71
N PHE A 195 9.71 3.60 0.85
CA PHE A 195 10.41 2.35 1.17
C PHE A 195 10.10 1.87 2.60
N LEU A 196 10.00 2.80 3.55
CA LEU A 196 9.68 2.47 4.92
C LEU A 196 8.24 2.00 5.10
N PHE A 197 7.31 2.36 4.21
CA PHE A 197 5.89 2.02 4.33
C PHE A 197 5.67 0.51 4.40
N ALA A 198 6.34 -0.27 3.52
CA ALA A 198 6.24 -1.72 3.51
C ALA A 198 6.72 -2.34 4.82
N VAL A 199 7.90 -1.94 5.31
CA VAL A 199 8.43 -2.39 6.61
C VAL A 199 7.53 -1.95 7.76
N TRP A 200 7.03 -0.72 7.70
CA TRP A 200 6.13 -0.15 8.69
C TRP A 200 4.84 -0.96 8.83
N THR A 201 4.24 -1.46 7.74
CA THR A 201 3.04 -2.32 7.85
C THR A 201 3.29 -3.56 8.70
N VAL A 202 4.47 -4.19 8.58
CA VAL A 202 4.85 -5.37 9.38
C VAL A 202 5.00 -5.00 10.85
N VAL A 203 5.70 -3.88 11.12
CA VAL A 203 5.90 -3.40 12.50
C VAL A 203 4.56 -3.06 13.16
N VAL A 204 3.66 -2.39 12.44
CA VAL A 204 2.30 -2.09 12.93
C VAL A 204 1.52 -3.36 13.19
N ALA A 205 1.50 -4.31 12.24
CA ALA A 205 0.81 -5.59 12.41
C ALA A 205 1.32 -6.38 13.63
N ALA A 206 2.64 -6.36 13.84
CA ALA A 206 3.27 -7.05 14.95
C ALA A 206 2.99 -6.39 16.31
N THR A 207 2.87 -5.06 16.37
CA THR A 207 2.82 -4.31 17.64
C THR A 207 1.44 -3.78 18.02
N ILE A 208 0.47 -3.75 17.11
CA ILE A 208 -0.86 -3.22 17.40
C ILE A 208 -1.54 -3.99 18.53
N ARG A 209 -2.17 -3.25 19.44
CA ARG A 209 -2.98 -3.80 20.51
C ARG A 209 -4.36 -4.14 19.96
N LEU A 210 -4.67 -5.43 19.96
CA LEU A 210 -5.98 -5.91 19.53
C LEU A 210 -7.02 -5.67 20.64
N PRO A 211 -8.30 -5.45 20.30
CA PRO A 211 -9.37 -5.41 21.29
C PRO A 211 -9.44 -6.75 22.02
N GLU A 212 -9.72 -6.73 23.33
CA GLU A 212 -10.01 -7.95 24.07
C GLU A 212 -11.37 -8.48 23.60
N ALA A 213 -11.49 -9.81 23.42
CA ALA A 213 -12.77 -10.42 23.09
C ALA A 213 -13.70 -10.23 24.30
N ALA A 214 -14.80 -9.51 24.09
CA ALA A 214 -15.84 -9.31 25.08
C ALA A 214 -16.63 -10.60 25.35
#